data_AF-A0A1Y3EK42-F1
#
_entry.id   AF-A0A1Y3EK42-F1
#
_cell.length_a   1.000
_cell.length_b   1.000
_cell.length_c   1.000
_cell.angle_alpha   90.00
_cell.angle_beta   90.00
_cell.angle_gamma   90.00
#
_symmetry.space_group_name_H-M   'P 1'
#
loop_
_entity.id
_entity.type
_entity.pdbx_description
1 polymer ?
#
loop_
_entity_poly.entity_id
_entity_poly.type
_entity_poly.pdbx_seq_one_letter_code
_entity_poly.pdbx_strand_id
1 'polypeptide(L)'
;LDNLRQLFQILVDLHEVTSKLPQTKSEKIFAETFSPRIGKIVEQVEDENCIDLNKIWDQFCQLHADLAEQTKNKSWLLKMEEISPKLAEMKDTMIPIPGVFENDQPVMIKSVCAEVKILPTKTKPKKFSFVGSNGVK
;
A
#
# COMPACT_ATOMS: atom_id res chain seq x y z
N LEU A 1 25.86 12.24 11.05
CA LEU A 1 25.11 13.15 10.15
C LEU A 1 24.83 12.46 8.81
N ASP A 2 25.81 11.76 8.23
CA ASP A 2 25.60 10.99 6.97
C ASP A 2 24.49 9.95 7.05
N ASN A 3 24.35 9.24 8.17
CA ASN A 3 23.23 8.29 8.37
C ASN A 3 21.85 8.96 8.36
N LEU A 4 21.74 10.21 8.83
CA LEU A 4 20.48 10.96 8.80
C LEU A 4 20.15 11.39 7.38
N ARG A 5 21.16 11.80 6.59
CA ARG A 5 20.96 12.13 5.18
C ARG A 5 20.47 10.93 4.36
N GLN A 6 21.07 9.75 4.56
CA GLN A 6 20.59 8.52 3.92
C GLN A 6 19.15 8.17 4.31
N LEU A 7 18.81 8.33 5.59
CA LEU A 7 17.45 8.09 6.07
C LEU A 7 16.43 9.05 5.46
N PHE A 8 16.80 10.33 5.33
CA PHE A 8 15.95 11.30 4.67
C PHE A 8 15.83 11.04 3.16
N GLN A 9 16.86 10.51 2.50
CA GLN A 9 16.74 10.10 1.10
C GLN A 9 15.66 9.02 0.93
N ILE A 10 15.57 8.04 1.84
CA ILE A 10 14.50 7.05 1.82
C ILE A 10 13.13 7.72 1.93
N LEU A 11 13.00 8.80 2.72
CA LEU A 11 11.75 9.56 2.82
C LEU A 11 11.41 10.29 1.52
N VAL A 12 12.39 10.87 0.83
CA VAL A 12 12.21 11.49 -0.50
C VAL A 12 11.72 10.46 -1.51
N ASP A 13 12.37 9.29 -1.57
CA ASP A 13 11.99 8.21 -2.47
C ASP A 13 10.57 7.70 -2.18
N LEU A 14 10.20 7.59 -0.89
CA LEU A 14 8.84 7.23 -0.48
C LEU A 14 7.80 8.31 -0.82
N HIS A 15 8.18 9.59 -0.76
CA HIS A 15 7.31 10.70 -1.15
C HIS A 15 6.99 10.65 -2.65
N GLU A 16 7.96 10.31 -3.51
CA GLU A 16 7.70 10.12 -4.94
C GLU A 16 6.66 9.02 -5.21
N VAL A 17 6.72 7.93 -4.44
CA VAL A 17 5.75 6.83 -4.58
C VAL A 17 4.36 7.24 -4.06
N THR A 18 4.31 7.93 -2.93
CA THR A 18 3.06 8.25 -2.22
C THR A 18 2.36 9.53 -2.70
N SER A 19 3.04 10.37 -3.48
CA SER A 19 2.48 11.57 -4.12
C SER A 19 1.73 11.29 -5.43
N LYS A 20 1.77 10.05 -5.92
CA LYS A 20 1.01 9.61 -7.10
C LYS A 20 -0.50 9.77 -6.89
N LEU A 21 -1.23 9.91 -8.01
CA LEU A 21 -2.68 10.07 -7.96
C LEU A 21 -3.33 8.88 -7.22
N PRO A 22 -4.13 9.14 -6.16
CA PRO A 22 -4.75 8.07 -5.39
C PRO A 22 -5.76 7.29 -6.24
N GLN A 23 -5.67 5.96 -6.17
CA GLN A 23 -6.53 5.02 -6.88
C GLN A 23 -7.58 4.37 -5.97
N THR A 24 -7.38 4.46 -4.65
CA THR A 24 -8.30 3.92 -3.65
C THR A 24 -8.76 5.00 -2.67
N LYS A 25 -9.90 4.79 -2.00
CA LYS A 25 -10.39 5.68 -0.94
C LYS A 25 -9.37 5.84 0.19
N SER A 26 -8.69 4.75 0.54
CA SER A 26 -7.65 4.75 1.58
C SER A 26 -6.44 5.61 1.18
N GLU A 27 -6.00 5.52 -0.08
CA GLU A 27 -4.92 6.37 -0.61
C GLU A 27 -5.33 7.85 -0.64
N LYS A 28 -6.58 8.15 -1.02
CA LYS A 28 -7.09 9.52 -1.02
C LYS A 28 -7.05 10.13 0.39
N ILE A 29 -7.55 9.40 1.40
CA ILE A 29 -7.52 9.84 2.80
C ILE A 29 -6.07 10.03 3.27
N PHE A 30 -5.17 9.11 2.93
CA PHE A 30 -3.75 9.23 3.25
C PHE A 30 -3.16 10.51 2.65
N ALA A 31 -3.40 10.76 1.35
CA ALA A 31 -2.85 11.91 0.65
C ALA A 31 -3.37 13.24 1.23
N GLU A 32 -4.68 13.34 1.49
CA GLU A 32 -5.29 14.51 2.10
C GLU A 32 -4.77 14.78 3.52
N THR A 33 -4.44 13.72 4.28
CA THR A 33 -4.02 13.84 5.68
C THR A 33 -2.52 14.09 5.84
N PHE A 34 -1.67 13.40 5.08
CA PHE A 34 -0.23 13.34 5.34
C PHE A 34 0.64 13.96 4.25
N SER A 35 0.22 13.99 2.99
CA SER A 35 1.08 14.50 1.91
C SER A 35 1.58 15.93 2.13
N PRO A 36 0.77 16.90 2.62
CA PRO A 36 1.28 18.25 2.89
C PRO A 36 2.42 18.27 3.90
N ARG A 37 2.34 17.42 4.93
CA ARG A 37 3.37 17.32 5.97
C ARG A 37 4.61 16.60 5.48
N ILE A 38 4.45 15.53 4.72
CA ILE A 38 5.57 14.80 4.10
C ILE A 38 6.31 15.73 3.14
N GLY A 39 5.58 16.42 2.25
CA GLY A 39 6.17 17.37 1.30
C GLY A 39 6.98 18.46 2.00
N LYS A 40 6.45 19.06 3.08
CA LYS A 40 7.19 20.06 3.87
C LYS A 40 8.46 19.52 4.52
N ILE A 41 8.49 18.25 4.93
CA ILE A 41 9.70 17.62 5.48
C ILE A 41 10.70 17.37 4.34
N VAL A 42 10.24 16.90 3.19
CA VAL A 42 11.07 16.68 1.99
C VAL A 42 11.71 17.98 1.51
N GLU A 43 10.96 19.07 1.39
CA GLU A 43 11.49 20.39 1.01
C GLU A 43 12.61 20.86 1.95
N GLN A 44 12.46 20.64 3.27
CA GLN A 44 13.48 20.99 4.27
C GLN A 44 14.73 20.10 4.19
N VAL A 45 14.57 18.85 3.76
CA VAL A 45 15.67 17.89 3.59
C VAL A 45 16.49 18.23 2.35
N GLU A 46 15.82 18.62 1.26
CA GLU A 46 16.44 18.94 -0.02
C GLU A 46 17.12 20.32 -0.05
N ASP A 47 16.78 21.21 0.90
CA ASP A 47 17.47 22.50 1.06
C ASP A 47 18.92 22.29 1.53
N GLU A 48 19.87 22.56 0.64
CA GLU A 48 21.31 22.49 0.92
C GLU A 48 21.76 23.41 2.07
N ASN A 49 20.99 24.46 2.37
CA ASN A 49 21.26 25.40 3.45
C ASN A 49 20.60 24.97 4.77
N CYS A 50 19.96 23.80 4.82
CA CYS A 50 19.30 23.35 6.03
C CYS A 50 20.32 23.07 7.14
N ILE A 51 20.25 23.87 8.20
CA ILE A 51 21.24 23.85 9.30
C ILE A 51 20.81 22.90 10.43
N ASP A 52 19.51 22.59 10.56
CA ASP A 52 18.97 21.88 11.72
C ASP A 52 18.28 20.56 11.36
N LEU A 53 19.11 19.54 11.11
CA LEU A 53 18.67 18.16 10.86
C LEU A 53 17.95 17.54 12.06
N ASN A 54 18.21 17.99 13.30
CA ASN A 54 17.54 17.45 14.48
C ASN A 54 16.07 17.88 14.52
N LYS A 55 15.78 19.13 14.14
CA LYS A 55 14.40 19.61 14.02
C LYS A 55 13.61 18.85 12.95
N ILE A 56 14.22 18.52 11.81
CA ILE A 56 13.58 17.69 10.77
C ILE A 56 13.31 16.29 11.32
N TRP A 57 14.27 15.72 12.05
CA TRP A 57 14.13 14.43 12.70
C TRP A 57 12.94 14.39 13.66
N ASP A 58 12.77 15.42 14.50
CA ASP A 58 11.62 15.51 15.41
C ASP A 58 10.28 15.57 14.64
N GLN A 59 10.21 16.34 13.56
CA GLN A 59 9.03 16.40 12.68
C GLN A 59 8.71 15.03 12.07
N PHE A 60 9.75 14.30 11.63
CA PHE A 60 9.63 12.96 11.10
C PHE A 60 9.18 11.95 12.16
N CYS A 61 9.74 11.99 13.38
CA CYS A 61 9.32 11.12 14.48
C CYS A 61 7.85 11.31 14.83
N GLN A 62 7.37 12.56 14.85
CA GLN A 62 5.95 12.85 15.07
C GLN A 62 5.08 12.33 13.91
N LEU A 63 5.48 12.54 12.65
CA LEU A 63 4.78 11.97 11.50
C LEU A 63 4.68 10.44 11.58
N HIS A 64 5.79 9.78 11.94
CA HIS A 64 5.84 8.34 12.13
C HIS A 64 4.90 7.86 13.26
N ALA A 65 4.85 8.58 14.38
CA ALA A 65 3.95 8.26 15.48
C ALA A 65 2.47 8.32 15.05
N ASP A 66 2.08 9.37 14.32
CA ASP A 66 0.70 9.54 13.83
C ASP A 66 0.32 8.45 12.81
N LEU A 67 1.24 8.09 11.91
CA LEU A 67 1.07 6.97 10.97
C LEU A 67 0.91 5.64 11.71
N ALA A 68 1.74 5.40 12.73
CA ALA A 68 1.67 4.20 13.54
C ALA A 68 0.31 4.12 14.27
N GLU A 69 -0.19 5.23 14.82
CA GLU A 69 -1.49 5.28 15.48
C GLU A 69 -2.64 4.94 14.53
N GLN A 70 -2.68 5.51 13.33
CA GLN A 70 -3.71 5.19 12.32
C GLN A 70 -3.70 3.72 11.88
N THR A 71 -2.59 3.00 12.06
CA THR A 71 -2.48 1.60 11.64
C THR A 71 -2.76 0.58 12.74
N LYS A 72 -2.79 0.99 14.02
CA LYS A 72 -2.97 0.09 15.17
C LYS A 72 -4.28 -0.70 15.14
N ASN A 73 -5.38 -0.05 14.76
CA ASN A 73 -6.73 -0.62 14.81
C ASN A 73 -7.26 -1.09 13.44
N LYS A 74 -6.37 -1.28 12.45
CA LYS A 74 -6.81 -1.74 11.12
C LYS A 74 -7.27 -3.19 11.18
N SER A 75 -8.40 -3.45 10.55
CA SER A 75 -9.01 -4.78 10.45
C SER A 75 -8.04 -5.78 9.78
N TRP A 76 -8.05 -7.02 10.29
CA TRP A 76 -7.37 -8.15 9.64
C TRP A 76 -8.15 -8.70 8.43
N LEU A 77 -9.35 -8.18 8.19
CA LEU A 77 -10.19 -8.46 7.04
C LEU A 77 -10.40 -7.17 6.24
N LEU A 78 -10.04 -7.21 4.96
CA LEU A 78 -10.17 -6.13 4.01
C LEU A 78 -11.19 -6.51 2.95
N LYS A 79 -11.83 -5.51 2.34
CA LYS A 79 -12.66 -5.70 1.15
C LYS A 79 -11.86 -5.39 -0.11
N MET A 80 -11.96 -6.26 -1.10
CA MET A 80 -11.26 -6.09 -2.39
C MET A 80 -11.67 -4.79 -3.06
N GLU A 81 -12.94 -4.42 -3.04
CA GLU A 81 -13.45 -3.15 -3.61
C GLU A 81 -12.78 -1.90 -3.00
N GLU A 82 -12.41 -1.96 -1.72
CA GLU A 82 -11.82 -0.83 -1.01
C GLU A 82 -10.31 -0.72 -1.25
N ILE A 83 -9.63 -1.85 -1.49
CA ILE A 83 -8.17 -1.92 -1.64
C ILE A 83 -7.71 -2.07 -3.09
N SER A 84 -8.58 -2.52 -3.99
CA SER A 84 -8.35 -2.63 -5.41
C SER A 84 -9.67 -2.77 -6.19
N PRO A 85 -10.33 -1.65 -6.54
CA PRO A 85 -11.55 -1.66 -7.35
C PRO A 85 -11.37 -2.44 -8.66
N LYS A 86 -10.20 -2.29 -9.30
CA LYS A 86 -9.85 -3.00 -10.54
C LYS A 86 -9.93 -4.52 -10.39
N LEU A 87 -9.39 -5.09 -9.31
CA LEU A 87 -9.47 -6.53 -9.06
C LEU A 87 -10.89 -6.97 -8.69
N ALA A 88 -11.64 -6.12 -7.96
CA ALA A 88 -13.03 -6.41 -7.61
C ALA A 88 -13.96 -6.46 -8.84
N GLU A 89 -13.65 -5.68 -9.88
CA GLU A 89 -14.40 -5.63 -11.13
C GLU A 89 -14.03 -6.74 -12.12
N MET A 90 -12.92 -7.46 -11.91
CA MET A 90 -12.49 -8.54 -12.79
C MET A 90 -13.54 -9.65 -12.83
N LYS A 91 -14.06 -9.91 -14.03
CA LYS A 91 -15.00 -10.98 -14.32
C LYS A 91 -14.69 -11.66 -15.64
N ASP A 92 -14.89 -12.97 -15.69
CA ASP A 92 -14.83 -13.81 -16.89
C ASP A 92 -13.62 -13.49 -17.79
N THR A 93 -12.43 -13.52 -17.20
CA THR A 93 -11.19 -13.11 -17.87
C THR A 93 -10.56 -14.26 -18.65
N MET A 94 -9.68 -13.95 -19.61
CA MET A 94 -8.83 -14.93 -20.30
C MET A 94 -7.50 -15.21 -19.57
N ILE A 95 -7.39 -14.79 -18.31
CA ILE A 95 -6.17 -14.94 -17.52
C ILE A 95 -6.25 -16.28 -16.78
N PRO A 96 -5.29 -17.20 -16.98
CA PRO A 96 -5.30 -18.48 -16.29
C PRO A 96 -5.00 -18.31 -14.79
N ILE A 97 -5.65 -19.10 -13.95
CA ILE A 97 -5.28 -19.23 -12.54
C ILE A 97 -3.95 -20.01 -12.48
N PRO A 98 -2.88 -19.44 -11.91
CA PRO A 98 -1.59 -20.10 -11.86
C PRO A 98 -1.67 -21.45 -11.12
N GLY A 99 -1.20 -22.52 -11.77
CA GLY A 99 -1.12 -23.85 -11.18
C GLY A 99 -2.46 -24.60 -11.07
N VAL A 100 -3.54 -24.10 -11.69
CA VAL A 100 -4.86 -24.76 -11.68
C VAL A 100 -5.25 -25.18 -13.09
N PHE A 101 -5.47 -26.47 -13.26
CA PHE A 101 -5.83 -27.10 -14.53
C PHE A 101 -7.00 -28.08 -14.32
N GLU A 102 -7.82 -28.24 -15.34
CA GLU A 102 -8.92 -29.20 -15.41
C GLU A 102 -8.82 -29.92 -16.76
N ASN A 103 -8.64 -31.25 -16.73
CA ASN A 103 -8.41 -32.07 -17.94
C ASN A 103 -7.27 -31.52 -18.82
N ASP A 104 -6.12 -31.20 -18.22
CA ASP A 104 -4.94 -30.59 -18.86
C ASP A 104 -5.18 -29.22 -19.52
N GLN A 105 -6.33 -28.60 -19.31
CA GLN A 105 -6.64 -27.24 -19.75
C GLN A 105 -6.55 -26.25 -18.59
N PRO A 106 -5.97 -25.06 -18.78
CA PRO A 106 -5.88 -24.06 -17.72
C PRO A 106 -7.28 -23.54 -17.34
N VAL A 107 -7.55 -23.46 -16.04
CA VAL A 107 -8.77 -22.83 -15.53
C VAL A 107 -8.59 -21.31 -15.52
N MET A 108 -9.53 -20.57 -16.08
CA MET A 108 -9.44 -19.12 -16.17
C MET A 108 -10.00 -18.44 -14.91
N ILE A 109 -9.53 -17.23 -14.60
CA ILE A 109 -10.09 -16.41 -13.53
C ILE A 109 -11.49 -15.94 -13.95
N LYS A 110 -12.51 -16.50 -13.30
CA LYS A 110 -13.90 -16.04 -13.40
C LYS A 110 -14.14 -14.80 -12.57
N SER A 111 -13.60 -14.71 -11.37
CA SER A 111 -13.65 -13.50 -10.54
C SER A 111 -12.64 -13.55 -9.40
N VAL A 112 -12.48 -12.43 -8.71
CA VAL A 112 -11.69 -12.34 -7.47
C VAL A 112 -12.63 -12.29 -6.27
N CYS A 113 -12.31 -13.02 -5.19
CA CYS A 113 -13.12 -12.99 -3.98
C CYS A 113 -13.11 -11.60 -3.35
N ALA A 114 -14.29 -11.16 -2.86
CA ALA A 114 -14.46 -9.84 -2.25
C ALA A 114 -13.72 -9.68 -0.92
N GLU A 115 -13.46 -10.77 -0.20
CA GLU A 115 -12.76 -10.74 1.09
C GLU A 115 -11.27 -11.05 0.94
N VAL A 116 -10.46 -10.21 1.59
CA VAL A 116 -9.00 -10.37 1.66
C VAL A 116 -8.58 -10.41 3.12
N LYS A 117 -7.92 -11.49 3.52
CA LYS A 117 -7.47 -11.69 4.90
C LYS A 117 -5.99 -11.34 5.03
N ILE A 118 -5.65 -10.49 5.99
CA ILE A 118 -4.27 -10.25 6.39
C ILE A 118 -3.88 -11.37 7.37
N LEU A 119 -2.74 -12.04 7.12
CA LEU A 119 -2.26 -13.09 8.02
C LEU A 119 -1.47 -12.48 9.20
N PRO A 120 -1.67 -12.95 10.45
CA PRO A 120 -1.07 -12.39 11.67
C PRO A 120 0.40 -12.79 11.81
N THR A 121 1.24 -12.30 10.90
CA THR A 121 2.69 -12.51 10.88
C THR A 121 3.40 -11.17 10.74
N LYS A 122 4.73 -11.14 10.97
CA LYS A 122 5.53 -9.92 10.84
C LYS A 122 5.40 -9.26 9.47
N THR A 123 5.34 -10.05 8.40
CA THR A 123 5.24 -9.57 7.02
C THR A 123 3.80 -9.26 6.60
N LYS A 124 2.78 -9.58 7.42
CA LYS A 124 1.35 -9.31 7.18
C LYS A 124 0.90 -9.60 5.72
N PRO A 125 1.19 -10.78 5.15
CA PRO A 125 0.83 -11.09 3.78
C PRO A 125 -0.70 -11.11 3.62
N LYS A 126 -1.18 -10.62 2.47
CA LYS A 126 -2.60 -10.59 2.12
C LYS A 126 -2.98 -11.89 1.42
N LYS A 127 -3.91 -12.65 2.00
CA LYS A 127 -4.50 -13.85 1.41
C LYS A 127 -5.85 -13.50 0.79
N PHE A 128 -5.98 -13.72 -0.51
CA PHE A 128 -7.24 -13.67 -1.24
C PHE A 128 -7.33 -14.91 -2.14
N SER A 129 -8.49 -15.13 -2.74
CA SER A 129 -8.78 -16.29 -3.58
C SER A 129 -9.44 -15.85 -4.88
N PHE A 130 -9.31 -16.66 -5.91
CA PHE A 130 -10.03 -16.50 -7.18
C PHE A 130 -11.26 -17.41 -7.18
N VAL A 131 -12.15 -17.19 -8.13
CA VAL A 131 -13.12 -18.20 -8.57
C VAL A 131 -12.74 -18.55 -9.99
N GLY A 132 -12.63 -19.84 -10.29
CA GLY A 132 -12.31 -20.37 -11.59
C GLY A 132 -13.50 -20.39 -12.55
N SER A 133 -13.22 -20.48 -13.85
CA SER A 133 -14.23 -20.66 -14.90
C SER A 133 -15.03 -21.94 -14.73
N ASN A 134 -14.47 -22.95 -14.06
CA ASN A 134 -15.16 -24.18 -13.65
C ASN A 134 -16.06 -24.02 -12.41
N GLY A 135 -16.13 -22.82 -11.82
CA GLY A 135 -16.97 -22.50 -10.66
C GLY A 135 -16.35 -22.80 -9.30
N VAL A 136 -15.10 -23.30 -9.26
CA VAL A 136 -14.39 -23.64 -8.01
C VAL A 136 -13.61 -22.42 -7.48
N LYS A 137 -13.56 -22.24 -6.16
CA LYS A 137 -12.78 -21.20 -5.48
C LYS A 137 -11.38 -21.68 -5.10
#